data_AF-A0A8X6KT70-F1
#
_entry.id   AF-A0A8X6KT70-F1
#
_cell.length_a   1.000
_cell.length_b   1.000
_cell.length_c   1.000
_cell.angle_alpha   90.00
_cell.angle_beta   90.00
_cell.angle_gamma   90.00
#
_symmetry.space_group_name_H-M   'P 1'
#
loop_
_entity.id
_entity.type
_entity.pdbx_description
1 polymer ?
#
loop_
_entity_poly.entity_id
_entity_poly.type
_entity_poly.pdbx_seq_one_letter_code
_entity_poly.pdbx_strand_id
1 'polypeptide(L)' 'MKWRAESLNVDDKLMMELFLQRLPSSVQTILAAVSDLTLDKDAEIADRILEVSPSPIEIFSVSNKKEQSLKSKMLPEI' A
#
# COMPACT_ATOMS: atom_id res chain seq x y z
N MET A 1 12.84 18.14 21.75
CA MET A 1 12.22 16.83 21.50
C MET A 1 13.35 15.84 21.24
N LYS A 2 13.70 15.00 22.22
CA LYS A 2 14.71 13.96 22.07
C LYS A 2 13.96 12.67 21.74
N TRP A 3 14.19 12.14 20.54
CA TRP A 3 13.59 10.87 20.11
C TRP A 3 14.04 9.80 21.09
N ARG A 4 13.12 9.25 21.87
CA ARG A 4 13.36 8.16 22.83
C ARG A 4 13.58 6.82 22.10
N ALA A 5 14.40 6.84 21.06
CA ALA A 5 14.84 5.64 20.36
C ALA A 5 16.07 5.02 21.05
N GLU A 6 16.38 5.45 22.29
CA GLU A 6 17.37 4.78 23.12
C GLU A 6 16.90 3.34 23.44
N SER A 7 17.35 2.40 22.60
CA SER A 7 17.39 0.94 22.82
C SER A 7 16.06 0.17 22.90
N LEU A 8 15.08 0.51 22.07
CA LEU A 8 13.99 -0.46 21.83
C LEU A 8 14.59 -1.63 21.05
N ASN A 9 14.93 -2.72 21.75
CA ASN A 9 15.26 -3.99 21.14
C ASN A 9 13.96 -4.56 20.56
N VAL A 10 13.69 -4.20 19.30
CA VAL A 10 12.54 -4.69 18.55
C VAL A 10 12.92 -6.08 18.05
N ASP A 11 12.10 -7.09 18.38
CA ASP A 11 12.32 -8.44 17.88
C ASP A 11 12.37 -8.45 16.34
N ASP A 12 13.39 -9.10 15.77
CA ASP A 12 13.57 -9.19 14.31
C ASP A 12 12.35 -9.81 13.62
N LYS A 13 11.67 -10.75 14.30
CA LYS A 13 10.42 -11.34 13.82
C LYS A 13 9.32 -10.28 13.65
N LEU A 14 9.19 -9.37 14.62
CA LEU A 14 8.21 -8.30 14.55
C LEU A 14 8.56 -7.31 13.43
N MET A 15 9.83 -6.98 13.26
CA MET A 15 10.31 -6.14 12.16
C MET A 15 9.97 -6.75 10.80
N MET A 16 10.18 -8.06 10.65
CA MET A 16 9.83 -8.80 9.45
C MET A 16 8.30 -8.80 9.19
N GLU A 17 7.49 -9.05 10.22
CA GLU A 17 6.03 -9.01 10.08
C GLU A 17 5.54 -7.62 9.63
N LEU A 18 6.05 -6.54 10.26
CA LEU A 18 5.69 -5.17 9.89
C LEU A 18 6.15 -4.81 8.47
N PHE A 19 7.35 -5.25 8.09
CA PHE A 19 7.91 -5.07 6.76
C PHE A 19 7.02 -5.74 5.70
N LEU A 20 6.68 -7.01 5.89
CA LEU A 20 5.81 -7.75 4.97
C LEU A 20 4.41 -7.13 4.88
N GLN A 21 3.84 -6.69 6.01
CA GLN A 21 2.53 -6.03 6.04
C GLN A 21 2.48 -4.73 5.23
N ARG A 22 3.61 -4.02 5.09
CA ARG A 22 3.67 -2.76 4.32
C ARG A 22 3.81 -2.99 2.83
N LEU A 23 4.29 -4.16 2.41
CA LEU A 23 4.53 -4.47 1.01
C LEU A 23 3.26 -4.89 0.27
N PRO A 24 3.14 -4.59 -1.04
CA PRO A 24 2.07 -5.13 -1.88
C PRO A 24 2.08 -6.66 -1.91
N SER A 25 0.91 -7.28 -2.09
CA SER A 25 0.74 -8.74 -2.13
C SER A 25 1.60 -9.42 -3.20
N SER A 26 1.84 -8.75 -4.33
CA SER A 26 2.74 -9.25 -5.39
C SER A 26 4.18 -9.39 -4.89
N VAL A 27 4.70 -8.39 -4.16
CA VAL A 27 6.06 -8.39 -3.61
C VAL A 27 6.17 -9.42 -2.48
N GLN A 28 5.16 -9.52 -1.60
CA GLN A 28 5.12 -10.55 -0.56
C GLN A 28 5.18 -11.97 -1.13
N THR A 29 4.45 -12.23 -2.22
CA THR A 29 4.43 -13.54 -2.89
C THR A 29 5.80 -13.89 -3.47
N ILE A 30 6.49 -12.90 -4.06
CA ILE A 30 7.84 -13.09 -4.61
C ILE A 30 8.84 -13.35 -3.48
N LEU A 31 8.81 -12.54 -2.42
CA LEU A 31 9.67 -12.72 -1.24
C LEU A 31 9.44 -14.09 -0.59
N ALA A 32 8.19 -14.52 -0.43
CA ALA A 32 7.88 -15.84 0.13
C ALA A 32 8.42 -17.01 -0.72
N ALA A 33 8.56 -16.81 -2.05
CA ALA A 33 9.18 -17.80 -2.92
C ALA A 33 10.72 -17.84 -2.80
N VAL A 34 11.34 -16.77 -2.31
CA VAL A 34 12.77 -16.70 -2.04
C VAL A 34 12.99 -16.99 -0.55
N SER A 35 13.06 -18.28 -0.20
CA SER A 35 13.24 -18.72 1.20
C SER A 35 14.63 -18.39 1.76
N ASP A 36 14.74 -18.34 3.10
CA ASP A 36 15.99 -18.25 3.88
C ASP A 36 16.81 -16.96 3.75
N LEU A 37 16.14 -15.81 3.61
CA LEU A 37 16.79 -14.51 3.57
C LEU A 37 16.81 -13.82 4.94
N THR A 38 17.85 -13.01 5.17
CA THR A 38 17.90 -12.08 6.30
C THR A 38 17.06 -10.84 6.00
N LEU A 39 16.56 -10.16 7.05
CA LEU A 39 15.71 -8.97 6.91
C LEU A 39 16.31 -7.90 6.00
N ASP A 40 17.62 -7.63 6.10
CA ASP A 40 18.32 -6.69 5.23
C ASP A 40 18.24 -7.08 3.75
N LYS A 41 18.26 -8.38 3.46
CA LYS A 41 18.26 -8.89 2.08
C LYS A 41 16.86 -8.89 1.49
N ASP A 42 15.86 -9.20 2.29
CA ASP A 42 14.46 -9.05 1.92
C ASP A 42 14.12 -7.59 1.62
N ALA A 43 14.63 -6.65 2.42
CA ALA A 43 14.49 -5.22 2.16
C ALA A 43 15.11 -4.81 0.81
N GLU A 44 16.36 -5.21 0.55
CA GLU A 44 17.05 -4.92 -0.72
C GLU A 44 16.29 -5.48 -1.94
N ILE A 45 15.75 -6.70 -1.84
CA ILE A 45 14.99 -7.33 -2.93
C ILE A 45 13.64 -6.65 -3.11
N ALA A 46 12.94 -6.33 -2.01
CA ALA A 46 11.67 -5.62 -2.08
C ALA A 46 11.83 -4.25 -2.75
N ASP A 47 12.85 -3.49 -2.36
CA ASP A 47 13.14 -2.17 -2.95
C ASP A 47 13.38 -2.29 -4.46
N ARG A 48 14.19 -3.27 -4.88
CA ARG A 48 14.42 -3.53 -6.30
C ARG A 48 13.14 -3.91 -7.04
N ILE A 49 12.31 -4.78 -6.46
CA ILE A 49 11.03 -5.16 -7.07
C ILE A 49 10.14 -3.93 -7.21
N LEU A 50 10.08 -3.06 -6.20
CA LEU A 50 9.30 -1.83 -6.25
C LEU A 50 9.83 -0.85 -7.30
N GLU A 51 11.14 -0.79 -7.52
CA GLU A 51 11.77 0.02 -8.57
C GLU A 51 11.44 -0.47 -9.99
N VAL A 52 11.45 -1.79 -10.22
CA VAL A 52 11.13 -2.35 -11.55
C VAL A 52 9.65 -2.61 -11.80
N SER A 53 8.83 -2.73 -10.75
CA SER A 53 7.40 -2.91 -10.94
C SER A 53 6.82 -1.57 -11.42
N PRO A 54 6.07 -1.55 -12.54
CA PRO A 54 5.30 -0.37 -12.89
C PRO A 54 4.37 -0.07 -11.70
N SER A 55 4.41 1.16 -11.20
CA SER A 55 3.60 1.57 -10.06
C SER A 55 2.17 1.09 -10.29
N PRO A 56 1.58 0.32 -9.36
CA PRO A 56 0.16 0.04 -9.42
C PRO A 56 -0.51 1.40 -9.42
N ILE A 57 -1.16 1.75 -10.53
CA ILE A 57 -2.02 2.92 -10.58
C ILE A 57 -3.01 2.69 -9.45
N GLU A 58 -2.92 3.46 -8.37
CA GLU A 58 -3.92 3.43 -7.31
C GLU A 58 -5.21 3.93 -7.94
N ILE A 59 -6.03 3.00 -8.43
CA ILE A 59 -7.36 3.28 -8.96
C ILE A 59 -8.23 3.59 -7.75
N PHE A 60 -8.10 4.80 -7.21
CA PHE A 60 -9.07 5.33 -6.28
C PHE A 60 -10.40 5.39 -7.04
N SER A 61 -11.39 4.64 -6.57
CA SER A 61 -12.74 4.81 -7.09
C SER A 61 -13.18 6.22 -6.72
N VAL A 62 -13.26 7.13 -7.70
CA VAL A 62 -13.97 8.39 -7.53
C VAL A 62 -15.45 8.03 -7.46
N SER A 63 -15.92 7.68 -6.26
CA SER A 63 -17.33 7.52 -5.99
C SER A 63 -17.97 8.92 -6.01
N ASN A 64 -18.30 9.41 -7.20
CA ASN A 64 -19.17 10.57 -7.36
C ASN A 64 -20.56 10.19 -6.85
N LYS A 65 -20.82 10.43 -5.57
CA LYS A 65 -22.13 10.25 -4.96
C LYS A 65 -22.80 11.61 -4.75
N LYS A 66 -23.70 11.88 -5.70
CA LYS A 66 -24.95 12.65 -5.62
C LYS A 66 -24.78 14.18 -5.73
N GLU A 67 -25.69 14.94 -6.33
CA GLU A 67 -27.15 14.84 -6.28
C GLU A 67 -27.84 15.29 -7.58
N GLN A 68 -28.77 14.45 -8.06
CA GLN A 68 -29.94 14.89 -8.80
C GLN A 68 -30.70 15.90 -7.93
N SER A 69 -30.44 17.19 -8.13
CA SER A 69 -31.26 18.26 -7.59
C SER A 69 -31.62 19.20 -8.72
N LEU A 70 -32.93 19.38 -8.90
CA LEU A 70 -33.59 20.34 -9.79
C LEU A 70 -33.62 19.93 -11.27
N LYS A 71 -34.74 19.35 -11.71
CA LYS A 71 -35.64 19.92 -12.74
C LYS A 71 -36.70 18.91 -13.19
N SER A 72 -37.40 18.26 -12.26
CA SER A 72 -38.80 17.94 -12.53
C SER A 72 -39.59 19.23 -12.37
N LYS A 73 -40.48 19.54 -13.32
CA LYS A 73 -41.40 20.70 -13.41
C LYS A 73 -40.83 21.87 -14.24
N MET A 74 -40.93 21.73 -15.56
CA MET A 74 -41.31 22.77 -16.53
C MET A 74 -40.96 22.23 -17.93
N LEU A 75 -41.91 21.52 -18.53
CA LEU A 75 -42.01 21.40 -19.98
C LEU A 75 -43.05 22.44 -20.43
N PRO A 76 -42.71 23.40 -21.31
CA PRO A 76 -43.70 24.14 -22.07
C PRO A 76 -43.97 23.43 -23.41
N GLU A 77 -45.24 23.48 -23.84
CA GLU A 77 -45.78 23.20 -25.19
C GLU A 77 -45.52 21.80 -25.78
N ILE A 78 -46.52 21.11 -26.35
CA ILE A 78 -47.50 21.57 -27.35
C ILE A 78 -48.91 21.07 -27.01
#